data_AF-A0A1X7MYK1-F1
#
_entry.id   AF-A0A1X7MYK1-F1
#
_cell.length_a   1.000
_cell.length_b   1.000
_cell.length_c   1.000
_cell.angle_alpha   90.00
_cell.angle_beta   90.00
_cell.angle_gamma   90.00
#
_symmetry.space_group_name_H-M   'P 1'
#
loop_
_entity.id
_entity.type
_entity.pdbx_description
1 polymer ?
#
loop_
_entity_poly.entity_id
_entity_poly.type
_entity_poly.pdbx_seq_one_letter_code
_entity_poly.pdbx_strand_id
1 'polypeptide(L)'
;MRHLLPRQVETLWTLFTAPVVWALHFLACYVGAAIFCEKPGFLGNDFDNLRIAIGVVTALSLGMIALSAALAWRQWGFGTGDPPHDDPTRRDRLLFQGYATLLLSGLSFVAVVFTALPALFITECIR
;
A
#
# COMPACT_ATOMS: atom_id res chain seq x y z
N MET A 1 -17.60 21.37 -15.40
CA MET A 1 -16.99 20.02 -15.25
C MET A 1 -15.96 20.10 -14.14
N ARG A 2 -16.18 19.41 -13.01
CA ARG A 2 -15.24 19.42 -11.88
C ARG A 2 -13.99 18.63 -12.30
N HIS A 3 -12.88 19.30 -12.56
CA HIS A 3 -11.57 18.65 -12.70
C HIS A 3 -11.16 18.11 -11.32
N LEU A 4 -11.66 16.94 -10.96
CA LEU A 4 -11.37 16.23 -9.71
C LEU A 4 -9.98 15.59 -9.68
N LEU A 5 -9.25 15.59 -10.79
CA LEU A 5 -7.87 15.13 -10.86
C LEU A 5 -6.96 16.23 -11.41
N PRO A 6 -5.94 16.66 -10.66
CA PRO A 6 -5.00 17.67 -11.13
C PRO A 6 -4.19 17.16 -12.32
N ARG A 7 -3.89 18.09 -13.24
CA ARG A 7 -2.93 17.94 -14.35
C ARG A 7 -1.64 17.30 -13.84
N GLN A 8 -1.27 16.15 -14.41
CA GLN A 8 0.05 15.49 -14.36
C GLN A 8 1.04 16.18 -13.43
N VAL A 9 0.92 15.87 -12.14
CA VAL A 9 1.96 16.22 -11.20
C VAL A 9 3.11 15.26 -11.49
N GLU A 10 4.18 15.76 -12.10
CA GLU A 10 5.51 15.14 -12.04
C GLU A 10 5.99 15.22 -10.59
N THR A 11 5.29 14.49 -9.72
CA THR A 11 5.55 14.45 -8.31
C THR A 11 5.92 13.03 -7.95
N LEU A 12 7.08 12.92 -7.34
CA LEU A 12 7.59 11.71 -6.72
C LEU A 12 6.60 11.11 -5.72
N TRP A 13 5.61 11.89 -5.25
CA TRP A 13 4.53 11.40 -4.41
C TRP A 13 3.79 10.20 -5.00
N THR A 14 3.52 10.20 -6.30
CA THR A 14 2.81 9.07 -6.93
C THR A 14 3.63 7.78 -6.86
N LEU A 15 4.96 7.87 -6.99
CA LEU A 15 5.89 6.75 -6.92
C LEU A 15 5.95 6.14 -5.51
N PHE A 16 6.00 6.99 -4.48
CA PHE A 16 6.19 6.55 -3.09
C PHE A 16 4.88 6.25 -2.34
N THR A 17 3.71 6.59 -2.89
CA THR A 17 2.44 6.42 -2.19
C THR A 17 2.21 4.98 -1.73
N ALA A 18 2.33 4.00 -2.62
CA ALA A 18 2.09 2.60 -2.26
C ALA A 18 3.12 2.05 -1.23
N PRO A 19 4.44 2.27 -1.38
CA PRO A 19 5.42 1.92 -0.36
C PRO A 19 5.17 2.57 1.00
N VAL A 20 4.76 3.84 1.04
CA VAL A 20 4.45 4.55 2.29
C VAL A 20 3.21 3.96 2.96
N VAL A 21 2.17 3.64 2.19
CA VAL A 21 0.97 2.97 2.72
C VAL A 21 1.31 1.62 3.33
N TRP A 22 2.17 0.84 2.68
CA TRP A 22 2.68 -0.42 3.25
C TRP A 22 3.47 -0.18 4.55
N ALA A 23 4.40 0.77 4.58
CA ALA A 23 5.20 1.04 5.77
C ALA A 23 4.33 1.47 6.97
N LEU A 24 3.31 2.30 6.73
CA LEU A 24 2.34 2.71 7.76
C LEU A 24 1.47 1.54 8.22
N HIS A 25 1.02 0.69 7.29
CA HIS A 25 0.29 -0.54 7.62
C HIS A 25 1.12 -1.48 8.50
N PHE A 26 2.38 -1.72 8.12
CA PHE A 26 3.31 -2.55 8.88
C PHE A 26 3.52 -2.00 10.28
N LEU A 27 3.80 -0.70 10.40
CA LEU A 27 4.00 -0.06 11.69
C LEU A 27 2.74 -0.16 12.57
N ALA A 28 1.56 0.07 12.01
CA ALA A 28 0.30 -0.02 12.73
C ALA A 28 0.04 -1.46 13.23
N CYS A 29 0.23 -2.47 12.39
CA CYS A 29 0.06 -3.88 12.77
C CYS A 29 1.07 -4.29 13.85
N TYR A 30 2.34 -3.94 13.64
CA TYR A 30 3.42 -4.30 14.56
C TYR A 30 3.25 -3.65 15.93
N VAL A 31 3.08 -2.33 15.97
CA VAL A 31 2.92 -1.59 17.23
C VAL A 31 1.61 -1.96 17.91
N GLY A 32 0.53 -2.10 17.15
CA GLY A 32 -0.77 -2.53 17.67
C GLY A 32 -0.68 -3.90 18.36
N ALA A 33 -0.06 -4.89 17.70
CA ALA A 33 0.13 -6.22 18.28
C ALA A 33 1.06 -6.19 19.50
N ALA A 34 2.18 -5.46 19.45
CA ALA A 34 3.11 -5.35 20.56
C ALA A 34 2.45 -4.73 21.81
N ILE A 35 1.69 -3.64 21.63
CA ILE A 35 0.97 -2.99 22.73
C ILE A 35 -0.12 -3.91 23.28
N PHE A 36 -0.89 -4.57 22.41
CA PHE A 36 -1.96 -5.47 22.82
C PHE A 36 -1.43 -6.64 23.67
N CYS A 37 -0.31 -7.25 23.26
CA CYS A 37 0.26 -8.38 23.99
C CYS A 37 0.94 -8.00 25.32
N GLU A 38 1.60 -6.84 25.38
CA GLU A 38 2.34 -6.41 26.57
C GLU A 38 1.47 -5.66 27.60
N LYS A 39 0.44 -4.92 27.15
CA LYS A 39 -0.42 -4.08 28.01
C LYS A 39 -1.88 -4.57 28.01
N PRO A 40 -2.21 -5.62 28.78
CA PRO A 40 -3.58 -6.13 28.86
C PRO A 40 -4.55 -5.03 29.33
N GLY A 41 -5.70 -4.92 28.68
CA GLY A 41 -6.75 -3.94 29.00
C GLY A 41 -6.62 -2.58 28.33
N PHE A 42 -5.48 -2.25 27.71
CA PHE A 42 -5.31 -0.95 27.03
C PHE A 42 -6.05 -0.88 25.68
N LEU A 43 -6.02 -1.96 24.90
CA LEU A 43 -6.69 -2.08 23.59
C LEU A 43 -7.83 -3.13 23.60
N GLY A 44 -8.26 -3.53 24.80
CA GLY A 44 -9.18 -4.65 25.01
C GLY A 44 -8.46 -5.92 25.48
N ASN A 45 -9.26 -6.94 25.80
CA ASN A 45 -8.78 -8.24 26.30
C ASN A 45 -9.02 -9.38 25.30
N ASP A 46 -9.80 -9.13 24.25
CA ASP A 46 -10.18 -10.15 23.27
C ASP A 46 -9.27 -10.07 22.04
N PHE A 47 -8.61 -11.18 21.74
CA PHE A 47 -7.71 -11.31 20.60
C PHE A 47 -8.45 -11.14 19.26
N ASP A 48 -9.74 -11.46 19.21
CA ASP A 48 -10.56 -11.27 18.01
C ASP A 48 -10.70 -9.79 17.63
N ASN A 49 -10.72 -8.88 18.61
CA ASN A 49 -10.71 -7.44 18.33
C ASN A 49 -9.41 -7.00 17.64
N LEU A 50 -8.26 -7.53 18.06
CA LEU A 50 -6.98 -7.26 17.40
C LEU A 50 -6.99 -7.78 15.95
N ARG A 51 -7.50 -9.00 15.73
CA ARG A 51 -7.62 -9.58 14.38
C ARG A 51 -8.52 -8.75 13.47
N ILE A 52 -9.68 -8.33 13.95
CA ILE A 52 -10.61 -7.47 13.20
C ILE A 52 -9.93 -6.14 12.86
N ALA A 53 -9.24 -5.52 13.83
CA ALA A 53 -8.52 -4.27 13.61
C ALA A 53 -7.44 -4.42 12.52
N ILE A 54 -6.62 -5.47 12.59
CA ILE A 54 -5.63 -5.80 11.55
C ILE A 54 -6.32 -6.00 10.20
N GLY A 55 -7.42 -6.75 10.15
CA GLY A 55 -8.19 -7.00 8.94
C GLY A 55 -8.72 -5.71 8.29
N VAL A 56 -9.28 -4.80 9.08
CA VAL A 56 -9.78 -3.51 8.61
C VAL A 56 -8.66 -2.63 8.06
N VAL A 57 -7.56 -2.48 8.82
CA VAL A 57 -6.41 -1.67 8.38
C VAL A 57 -5.78 -2.26 7.11
N THR A 58 -5.71 -3.58 7.02
CA THR A 58 -5.24 -4.30 5.81
C THR A 58 -6.13 -4.01 4.62
N ALA A 59 -7.46 -4.14 4.75
CA ALA A 59 -8.38 -3.88 3.65
C ALA A 59 -8.30 -2.43 3.15
N LEU A 60 -8.19 -1.45 4.06
CA LEU A 60 -8.01 -0.05 3.71
C LEU A 60 -6.69 0.18 2.95
N SER A 61 -5.59 -0.38 3.42
CA SER A 61 -4.28 -0.26 2.77
C SER A 61 -4.26 -0.91 1.38
N LEU A 62 -4.82 -2.10 1.23
CA LEU A 62 -4.95 -2.76 -0.07
C LEU A 62 -5.81 -1.94 -1.04
N GLY A 63 -6.90 -1.34 -0.56
CA GLY A 63 -7.72 -0.44 -1.36
C GLY A 63 -6.94 0.79 -1.87
N MET A 64 -6.14 1.42 -1.01
CA MET A 64 -5.30 2.55 -1.41
C MET A 64 -4.20 2.14 -2.40
N ILE A 65 -3.56 0.99 -2.19
CA ILE A 65 -2.52 0.47 -3.11
C ILE A 65 -3.13 0.10 -4.46
N ALA A 66 -4.31 -0.54 -4.48
CA ALA A 66 -5.02 -0.88 -5.71
C ALA A 66 -5.43 0.38 -6.49
N LEU A 67 -5.87 1.43 -5.80
CA LEU A 67 -6.14 2.72 -6.43
C LEU A 67 -4.88 3.34 -7.03
N SER A 68 -3.75 3.31 -6.31
CA SER A 68 -2.45 3.77 -6.81
C SER A 68 -2.02 3.00 -8.08
N ALA A 69 -2.15 1.67 -8.05
CA ALA A 69 -1.87 0.81 -9.20
C ALA A 69 -2.77 1.14 -10.40
N ALA A 70 -4.07 1.35 -10.18
CA ALA A 70 -5.01 1.69 -11.25
C ALA A 70 -4.70 3.04 -11.89
N LEU A 71 -4.30 4.04 -11.10
CA LEU A 71 -3.87 5.35 -11.61
C LEU A 71 -2.55 5.23 -12.40
N ALA A 72 -1.59 4.46 -11.89
CA ALA A 72 -0.32 4.20 -12.54
C ALA A 72 -0.48 3.45 -13.87
N TRP A 73 -1.39 2.47 -13.93
CA TRP A 73 -1.74 1.74 -15.14
C TRP A 73 -2.30 2.66 -16.23
N ARG A 74 -3.16 3.61 -15.84
CA ARG A 74 -3.68 4.64 -16.76
C ARG A 74 -2.59 5.61 -17.20
N GLN A 75 -1.67 5.99 -16.32
CA GLN A 75 -0.55 6.89 -16.63
C GLN A 75 0.44 6.24 -17.61
N TRP A 76 0.72 4.95 -17.47
CA TRP A 76 1.57 4.18 -18.40
C TRP A 76 0.91 3.98 -19.77
N GLY A 77 -0.36 4.37 -19.95
CA GLY A 77 -1.07 4.21 -21.22
C GLY A 77 -1.56 2.78 -21.46
N PHE A 78 -1.95 2.07 -20.39
CA PHE A 78 -2.52 0.72 -20.49
C PHE A 78 -1.59 -0.32 -21.13
N GLY A 79 -0.28 -0.11 -21.08
CA GLY A 79 0.71 -1.02 -21.69
C GLY A 79 0.81 -0.91 -23.21
N THR A 80 0.30 0.15 -23.83
CA THR A 80 0.40 0.35 -25.30
C THR A 80 1.77 0.84 -25.77
N GLY A 81 2.73 1.02 -24.86
CA GLY A 81 4.11 1.39 -25.17
C GLY A 81 5.09 0.47 -24.45
N ASP A 82 5.85 -0.30 -25.22
CA ASP A 82 6.86 -1.21 -24.67
C ASP A 82 8.01 -0.41 -24.02
N PRO A 83 8.47 -0.77 -22.81
CA PRO A 83 9.70 -0.24 -22.22
C PRO A 83 10.91 -0.42 -23.15
N PRO A 84 11.97 0.40 -23.05
CA PRO A 84 12.43 1.06 -21.81
C PRO A 84 11.97 2.51 -21.53
N HIS A 85 11.30 3.23 -22.46
CA HIS A 85 10.92 4.65 -22.28
C HIS A 85 12.09 5.53 -21.80
N ASP A 86 13.23 5.45 -22.50
CA ASP A 86 14.53 6.01 -22.10
C ASP A 86 14.92 7.29 -22.86
N ASP A 87 14.06 7.79 -23.75
CA ASP A 87 14.34 9.05 -24.43
C ASP A 87 14.30 10.22 -23.43
N PRO A 88 15.10 11.29 -23.62
CA PRO A 88 15.13 12.46 -22.74
C PRO A 88 13.86 13.34 -22.86
N THR A 89 12.75 12.80 -23.33
CA THR A 89 11.47 13.50 -23.48
C THR A 89 10.71 13.57 -22.16
N ARG A 90 9.73 14.48 -22.10
CA ARG A 90 8.79 14.55 -20.98
C ARG A 90 7.83 13.35 -20.96
N ARG A 91 7.51 12.80 -22.14
CA ARG A 91 6.57 11.69 -22.30
C ARG A 91 7.13 10.42 -21.68
N ASP A 92 8.37 10.08 -22.03
CA ASP A 92 9.07 8.89 -21.59
C ASP A 92 9.22 8.85 -20.07
N ARG A 93 9.58 9.98 -19.44
CA ARG A 93 9.61 10.12 -17.98
C ARG A 93 8.27 9.78 -17.32
N LEU A 94 7.16 10.23 -17.90
CA LEU A 94 5.82 9.95 -17.35
C LEU A 94 5.45 8.48 -17.49
N LEU A 95 5.80 7.84 -18.61
CA LEU A 95 5.57 6.42 -18.86
C LEU A 95 6.42 5.56 -17.93
N PHE A 96 7.72 5.88 -17.80
CA PHE A 96 8.62 5.25 -16.86
C PHE A 96 8.12 5.36 -15.41
N GLN A 97 7.73 6.57 -14.97
CA GLN A 97 7.19 6.77 -13.63
C GLN A 97 5.90 5.96 -13.40
N GLY A 98 5.01 5.89 -14.39
CA GLY A 98 3.81 5.07 -14.33
C GLY A 98 4.13 3.58 -14.17
N TYR A 99 5.05 3.06 -14.98
CA TYR A 99 5.50 1.66 -14.92
C TYR A 99 6.19 1.33 -13.59
N ALA A 100 7.11 2.18 -13.12
CA ALA A 100 7.77 2.00 -11.83
C ALA A 100 6.77 2.04 -10.66
N THR A 101 5.79 2.94 -10.70
CA THR A 101 4.72 3.00 -9.69
C THR A 101 3.87 1.73 -9.70
N LEU A 102 3.60 1.15 -10.86
CA LEU A 102 2.87 -0.13 -10.95
C LEU A 102 3.62 -1.27 -10.28
N LEU A 103 4.92 -1.41 -10.57
CA LEU A 103 5.78 -2.43 -9.97
C LEU A 103 5.89 -2.26 -8.45
N LEU A 104 6.13 -1.03 -7.98
CA LEU A 104 6.18 -0.72 -6.55
C LEU A 104 4.84 -0.96 -5.86
N SER A 105 3.72 -0.67 -6.53
CA SER A 105 2.39 -0.98 -6.01
C SER A 105 2.17 -2.49 -5.89
N GLY A 106 2.59 -3.28 -6.88
CA GLY A 106 2.54 -4.74 -6.82
C GLY A 106 3.36 -5.32 -5.66
N LEU A 107 4.60 -4.85 -5.50
CA LEU A 107 5.46 -5.25 -4.37
C LEU A 107 4.82 -4.88 -3.02
N SER A 108 4.33 -3.65 -2.89
CA SER A 108 3.69 -3.16 -1.66
C SER A 108 2.42 -3.95 -1.32
N PHE A 109 1.63 -4.32 -2.33
CA PHE A 109 0.44 -5.14 -2.15
C PHE A 109 0.78 -6.50 -1.54
N VAL A 110 1.77 -7.19 -2.12
CA VAL A 110 2.26 -8.48 -1.58
C VAL A 110 2.77 -8.29 -0.15
N ALA A 111 3.55 -7.24 0.10
CA ALA A 111 4.10 -6.97 1.42
C ALA A 111 3.00 -6.73 2.48
N VAL A 112 1.91 -6.03 2.15
CA VAL A 112 0.75 -5.84 3.05
C VAL A 112 0.06 -7.18 3.36
N VAL A 113 -0.15 -8.03 2.36
CA VAL A 113 -0.74 -9.38 2.56
C VAL A 113 0.13 -10.22 3.49
N PHE A 114 1.45 -10.25 3.25
CA PHE A 114 2.38 -11.01 4.09
C PHE A 114 2.47 -10.47 5.52
N THR A 115 2.38 -9.15 5.69
CA THR A 115 2.36 -8.51 7.02
C THR A 115 1.13 -8.92 7.83
N ALA A 116 -0.04 -9.01 7.18
CA ALA A 116 -1.30 -9.34 7.85
C ALA A 116 -1.48 -10.85 8.09
N LEU A 117 -0.76 -11.70 7.35
CA LEU A 117 -0.89 -13.15 7.35
C LEU A 117 -0.82 -13.79 8.76
N PRO A 118 0.10 -13.39 9.66
CA PRO A 118 0.20 -13.99 10.99
C PRO A 118 -1.08 -13.88 11.82
N ALA A 119 -1.91 -12.85 11.60
CA ALA A 119 -3.16 -12.67 12.34
C ALA A 119 -4.18 -13.81 12.10
N LEU A 120 -4.02 -14.57 11.01
CA LEU A 120 -4.85 -15.73 10.69
C LEU A 120 -4.40 -17.00 11.43
N PHE A 121 -3.13 -17.10 11.79
CA PHE A 121 -2.54 -18.31 12.37
C PHE A 121 -2.28 -18.19 13.87
N ILE A 122 -1.97 -16.98 14.34
CA ILE A 122 -1.73 -16.72 15.76
C ILE A 122 -3.08 -16.58 16.47
N THR A 123 -3.26 -17.29 17.58
CA THR A 123 -4.49 -17.31 18.38
C THR A 123 -4.37 -16.59 19.71
N GLU A 124 -3.14 -16.40 20.19
CA GLU A 124 -2.85 -15.83 21.49
C GLU A 124 -1.48 -15.16 21.49
N CYS A 125 -1.28 -14.27 22.46
CA CYS A 125 0.04 -13.70 22.72
C CYS A 125 0.86 -14.69 23.55
N ILE A 126 2.02 -15.11 23.04
CA ILE A 126 3.04 -15.76 23.87
C ILE A 126 3.61 -14.68 24.79
N ARG A 127 3.48 -14.91 26.10
CA ARG A 127 4.06 -14.08 27.14
C ARG A 127 5.22 -14.80 27.80
#